data_AF-A0A517SYL9-F1
#
_entry.id   AF-A0A517SYL9-F1
#
_cell.length_a   1.000
_cell.length_b   1.000
_cell.length_c   1.000
_cell.angle_alpha   90.00
_cell.angle_beta   90.00
_cell.angle_gamma   90.00
#
_symmetry.space_group_name_H-M   'P 1'
#
loop_
_entity.id
_entity.type
_entity.pdbx_description
1 polymer ?
#
loop_
_entity_poly.entity_id
_entity_poly.type
_entity_poly.pdbx_seq_one_letter_code
_entity_poly.pdbx_strand_id
1 'polypeptide(L)'
;MIADPVEAWAYFFRQADAMTTDEIQQRFNCPAFTEAAQVLDMTQRPQQHRSQYEQRLKAQRDERARMQYAVDQARLEGEALGEARAEARGRISILRKILGGEPESLDSLSLEQLTVIEKELQNQLRERGI
;
A
#
# COMPACT_ATOMS: atom_id res chain seq x y z
N MET A 1 23.79 46.24 26.23
CA MET A 1 23.32 45.37 27.32
C MET A 1 21.84 45.58 27.44
N ILE A 2 21.02 44.53 27.27
CA ILE A 2 19.58 44.62 27.56
C ILE A 2 19.50 44.73 29.09
N ALA A 3 19.07 45.89 29.59
CA ALA A 3 19.08 46.19 31.01
C ALA A 3 17.79 45.74 31.72
N ASP A 4 16.71 45.51 30.96
CA ASP A 4 15.43 45.03 31.48
C ASP A 4 15.29 43.50 31.31
N PRO A 5 15.10 42.74 32.41
CA PRO A 5 14.81 41.32 32.37
C PRO A 5 13.63 40.94 31.47
N VAL A 6 12.61 41.79 31.37
CA VAL A 6 11.41 41.50 30.56
C VAL A 6 11.74 41.59 29.06
N GLU A 7 12.48 42.60 28.64
CA GLU A 7 12.96 42.72 27.26
C GLU A 7 13.90 41.58 26.87
N ALA A 8 14.73 41.09 27.82
CA ALA A 8 15.62 39.97 27.58
C ALA A 8 14.85 38.67 27.31
N TRP A 9 13.80 38.38 28.10
CA TRP A 9 12.90 37.25 27.86
C TRP A 9 12.08 37.41 26.58
N ALA A 10 11.55 38.60 26.30
CA ALA A 10 10.80 38.86 25.07
C ALA A 10 11.68 38.66 23.82
N TYR A 11 12.94 39.09 23.86
CA TYR A 11 13.90 38.84 22.81
C TYR A 11 14.23 37.35 22.66
N PHE A 12 14.48 36.66 23.78
CA PHE A 12 14.74 35.23 23.79
C PHE A 12 13.61 34.45 23.11
N PHE A 13 12.35 34.63 23.53
CA PHE A 13 11.22 33.93 22.91
C PHE A 13 11.02 34.28 21.43
N ARG A 14 11.39 35.49 21.01
CA ARG A 14 11.29 35.90 19.59
C ARG A 14 12.37 35.27 18.71
N GLN A 15 13.56 35.05 19.24
CA GLN A 15 14.75 34.70 18.45
C GLN A 15 15.31 33.30 18.77
N ALA A 16 14.79 32.59 19.77
CA ALA A 16 15.29 31.29 20.22
C ALA A 16 15.35 30.23 19.11
N ASP A 17 14.37 30.21 18.20
CA ASP A 17 14.35 29.24 17.07
C ASP A 17 15.43 29.51 16.01
N ALA A 18 16.04 30.70 16.02
CA ALA A 18 17.04 31.14 15.05
C ALA A 18 18.45 31.27 15.64
N MET A 19 18.65 30.87 16.90
CA MET A 19 19.93 30.95 17.61
C MET A 19 20.29 29.62 18.25
N THR A 20 21.57 29.26 18.19
CA THR A 20 22.10 28.08 18.88
C THR A 20 22.26 28.34 20.38
N THR A 21 22.30 27.26 21.18
CA THR A 21 22.51 27.33 22.64
C THR A 21 23.76 28.13 23.02
N ASP A 22 24.84 28.00 22.24
CA ASP A 22 26.11 28.71 22.46
C ASP A 22 25.98 30.22 22.19
N GLU A 23 25.24 30.62 21.15
CA GLU A 23 24.98 32.03 20.83
C GLU A 23 24.09 32.70 21.89
N ILE A 24 23.14 31.96 22.45
CA ILE A 24 22.28 32.43 23.55
C ILE A 24 23.13 32.61 24.82
N GLN A 25 24.02 31.67 25.12
CA GLN A 25 24.93 31.76 26.26
C GLN A 25 25.87 32.96 26.15
N GLN A 26 26.47 33.19 24.98
CA GLN A 26 27.35 34.34 24.74
C GLN A 26 26.60 35.68 24.82
N ARG A 27 25.35 35.73 24.36
CA ARG A 27 24.58 36.98 24.27
C ARG A 27 23.98 37.42 25.60
N PHE A 28 23.43 36.49 26.38
CA PHE A 28 22.75 36.81 27.63
C PHE A 28 23.64 36.62 28.86
N ASN A 29 24.67 35.77 28.76
CA ASN A 29 25.62 35.46 29.85
C ASN A 29 24.92 35.23 31.20
N CYS A 30 23.76 34.56 31.16
CA CYS A 30 22.89 34.36 32.31
C CYS A 30 22.43 32.89 32.33
N PRO A 31 22.61 32.16 33.44
CA PRO A 31 22.31 30.73 33.53
C PRO A 31 20.87 30.36 33.16
N ALA A 32 19.90 31.22 33.50
CA ALA A 32 18.48 30.96 33.23
C ALA A 32 18.14 30.86 31.73
N PHE A 33 18.83 31.65 30.89
CA PHE A 33 18.65 31.60 29.44
C PHE A 33 19.35 30.39 28.82
N THR A 34 20.48 29.97 29.38
CA THR A 34 21.17 28.74 28.97
C THR A 34 20.34 27.50 29.28
N GLU A 35 19.74 27.43 30.47
CA GLU A 35 18.84 26.34 30.85
C GLU A 35 17.60 26.28 29.95
N ALA A 36 16.95 27.44 29.70
CA ALA A 36 15.80 27.51 28.81
C ALA A 36 16.13 27.09 27.36
N ALA A 37 17.31 27.47 26.84
CA ALA A 37 17.77 27.06 25.50
C ALA A 37 18.02 25.54 25.41
N GLN A 38 18.60 24.93 26.45
CA GLN A 38 18.81 23.49 26.49
C GLN A 38 17.50 22.70 26.50
N VAL A 39 16.49 23.16 27.26
CA VAL A 39 15.16 22.53 27.28
C VAL A 39 14.47 22.66 25.91
N LEU A 40 14.56 23.82 25.25
CA LEU A 40 14.01 24.00 23.89
C LEU A 40 14.67 23.07 22.88
N ASP A 41 16.00 22.99 22.86
CA ASP A 41 16.75 22.08 21.99
C ASP A 41 16.38 20.61 22.24
N MET A 42 16.25 20.21 23.51
CA MET A 42 15.79 18.87 23.90
C MET A 42 14.34 18.57 23.50
N THR A 43 13.45 19.56 23.39
CA THR A 43 12.04 19.35 23.00
C THR A 43 11.82 19.43 21.49
N GLN A 44 12.66 20.17 20.77
CA GLN A 44 12.60 20.29 19.30
C GLN A 44 13.23 19.07 18.59
N ARG A 45 14.37 18.55 19.08
CA ARG A 45 15.02 17.36 18.50
C ARG A 45 14.08 16.13 18.40
N PRO A 46 13.29 15.76 19.43
CA PRO A 46 12.35 14.65 19.38
C PRO A 46 11.27 14.78 18.29
N GLN A 47 10.85 15.99 17.94
CA GLN A 47 9.80 16.22 16.94
C GLN A 47 10.28 15.90 15.51
N GLN A 48 11.53 16.25 15.19
CA GLN A 48 12.12 15.93 13.88
C GLN A 48 12.35 14.42 13.70
N HIS A 49 12.84 13.74 14.75
CA HIS A 49 13.00 12.27 14.73
C HIS A 49 11.66 11.54 14.65
N ARG A 50 10.61 12.09 15.26
CA ARG A 50 9.25 11.54 15.19
C ARG A 50 8.69 11.57 13.78
N SER A 51 8.82 12.70 13.06
CA SER A 51 8.34 12.80 11.67
C SER A 51 9.03 11.78 10.75
N GLN A 52 10.36 11.64 10.85
CA GLN A 52 11.10 10.65 10.06
C GLN A 52 10.69 9.21 10.40
N TYR A 53 10.45 8.91 11.67
CA TYR A 53 9.97 7.61 12.11
C TYR A 53 8.56 7.32 11.60
N GLU A 54 7.65 8.27 11.70
CA GLU A 54 6.27 8.15 11.21
C GLU A 54 6.22 7.97 9.69
N GLN A 55 7.09 8.67 8.93
CA GLN A 55 7.24 8.48 7.49
C GLN A 55 7.72 7.07 7.13
N ARG A 56 8.74 6.54 7.84
CA ARG A 56 9.23 5.17 7.66
C ARG A 56 8.13 4.14 7.98
N LEU A 57 7.41 4.36 9.08
CA LEU A 57 6.32 3.48 9.50
C LEU A 57 5.16 3.49 8.50
N LYS A 58 4.81 4.66 7.96
CA LYS A 58 3.83 4.79 6.87
C LYS A 58 4.30 4.03 5.63
N ALA A 59 5.55 4.22 5.19
CA ALA A 59 6.08 3.52 4.03
C ALA A 59 6.06 1.99 4.19
N GLN A 60 6.40 1.46 5.37
CA GLN A 60 6.30 0.03 5.65
C GLN A 60 4.86 -0.49 5.60
N ARG A 61 3.91 0.30 6.11
CA ARG A 61 2.47 -0.06 6.08
C ARG A 61 1.91 -0.02 4.66
N ASP A 62 2.26 0.99 3.89
CA ASP A 62 1.84 1.13 2.50
C ASP A 62 2.36 -0.05 1.66
N GLU A 63 3.62 -0.44 1.84
CA GLU A 63 4.20 -1.60 1.14
C GLU A 63 3.51 -2.91 1.54
N ARG A 64 3.26 -3.12 2.85
CA ARG A 64 2.50 -4.28 3.33
C ARG A 64 1.08 -4.32 2.75
N ALA A 65 0.39 -3.18 2.74
CA ALA A 65 -0.96 -3.07 2.19
C ALA A 65 -0.98 -3.36 0.69
N ARG A 66 0.01 -2.86 -0.06
CA ARG A 66 0.16 -3.13 -1.49
C ARG A 66 0.37 -4.62 -1.77
N MET A 67 1.26 -5.29 -1.03
CA MET A 67 1.49 -6.73 -1.17
C MET A 67 0.23 -7.54 -0.85
N GLN A 68 -0.45 -7.20 0.24
CA GLN A 68 -1.70 -7.88 0.62
C GLN A 68 -2.78 -7.71 -0.46
N TYR A 69 -2.96 -6.49 -0.94
CA TYR A 69 -3.92 -6.19 -2.01
C TYR A 69 -3.61 -7.00 -3.27
N ALA A 70 -2.35 -7.10 -3.68
CA ALA A 70 -1.95 -7.89 -4.84
C ALA A 70 -2.28 -9.38 -4.68
N VAL A 71 -2.04 -9.95 -3.49
CA VAL A 71 -2.39 -11.34 -3.18
C VAL A 71 -3.90 -11.56 -3.20
N ASP A 72 -4.66 -10.64 -2.59
CA ASP A 72 -6.13 -10.74 -2.54
C ASP A 72 -6.74 -10.64 -3.94
N GLN A 73 -6.26 -9.71 -4.78
CA GLN A 73 -6.69 -9.60 -6.18
C GLN A 73 -6.34 -10.86 -6.98
N ALA A 74 -5.11 -11.35 -6.88
CA ALA A 74 -4.70 -12.57 -7.57
C ALA A 74 -5.54 -13.80 -7.16
N ARG A 75 -5.92 -13.89 -5.87
CA ARG A 75 -6.83 -14.94 -5.39
C ARG A 75 -8.22 -14.80 -6.01
N LEU A 76 -8.81 -13.60 -5.97
CA LEU A 76 -10.15 -13.35 -6.51
C LEU A 76 -10.20 -13.63 -8.03
N GLU A 77 -9.18 -13.17 -8.78
CA GLU A 77 -9.06 -13.46 -10.21
C GLU A 77 -8.89 -14.96 -10.48
N GLY A 78 -8.07 -15.64 -9.66
CA GLY A 78 -7.85 -17.08 -9.75
C GLY A 78 -9.11 -17.89 -9.48
N GLU A 79 -9.89 -17.53 -8.46
CA GLU A 79 -11.19 -18.14 -8.13
C GLU A 79 -12.18 -17.93 -9.27
N ALA A 80 -12.36 -16.70 -9.74
CA ALA A 80 -13.27 -16.38 -10.85
C ALA A 80 -12.88 -17.12 -12.15
N LEU A 81 -11.59 -17.18 -12.47
CA LEU A 81 -11.09 -17.92 -13.64
C LEU A 81 -11.30 -19.44 -13.47
N GLY A 82 -11.11 -19.96 -12.26
CA GLY A 82 -11.33 -21.36 -11.92
C GLY A 82 -12.80 -21.76 -12.10
N GLU A 83 -13.73 -20.95 -11.58
CA GLU A 83 -15.18 -21.14 -11.74
C GLU A 83 -15.59 -21.10 -13.22
N ALA A 84 -15.13 -20.09 -13.97
CA ALA A 84 -15.42 -19.97 -15.40
C ALA A 84 -14.92 -21.17 -16.20
N ARG A 85 -13.71 -21.68 -15.89
CA ARG A 85 -13.18 -22.90 -16.53
C ARG A 85 -14.00 -24.14 -16.16
N ALA A 86 -14.39 -24.28 -14.89
CA ALA A 86 -15.20 -25.42 -14.44
C ALA A 86 -16.56 -25.43 -15.13
N GLU A 87 -17.21 -24.27 -15.27
CA GLU A 87 -18.47 -24.13 -15.98
C GLU A 87 -18.34 -24.49 -17.47
N ALA A 88 -17.34 -23.93 -18.16
CA ALA A 88 -17.08 -24.24 -19.57
C ALA A 88 -16.80 -25.75 -19.79
N ARG A 89 -16.00 -26.38 -18.92
CA ARG A 89 -15.78 -27.84 -18.95
C ARG A 89 -17.08 -28.63 -18.77
N GLY A 90 -17.94 -28.19 -17.85
CA GLY A 90 -19.25 -28.79 -17.64
C GLY A 90 -20.12 -28.74 -18.91
N ARG A 91 -20.20 -27.56 -19.55
CA ARG A 91 -20.95 -27.38 -20.81
C ARG A 91 -20.39 -28.24 -21.94
N ILE A 92 -19.07 -28.27 -22.13
CA ILE A 92 -18.39 -29.12 -23.12
C ILE A 92 -18.69 -30.60 -22.87
N SER A 93 -18.61 -31.05 -21.61
CA SER A 93 -18.90 -32.44 -21.25
C SER A 93 -20.33 -32.83 -21.63
N ILE A 94 -21.30 -31.96 -21.39
CA ILE A 94 -22.71 -32.18 -21.78
C ILE A 94 -22.84 -32.23 -23.31
N LEU A 95 -22.27 -31.27 -24.03
CA LEU A 95 -22.34 -31.23 -25.50
C LEU A 95 -21.75 -32.48 -26.14
N ARG A 96 -20.59 -32.95 -25.64
CA ARG A 96 -19.96 -34.18 -26.12
C ARG A 96 -20.84 -35.41 -25.87
N LYS A 97 -21.44 -35.54 -24.68
CA LYS A 97 -22.38 -36.62 -24.37
C LYS A 97 -23.56 -36.64 -25.35
N ILE A 98 -24.13 -35.48 -25.67
CA ILE A 98 -25.24 -35.36 -26.63
C ILE A 98 -24.79 -35.77 -28.04
N LEU A 99 -23.58 -35.38 -28.45
CA LEU A 99 -23.01 -35.74 -29.75
C LEU A 99 -22.53 -37.19 -29.84
N GLY A 100 -22.50 -37.93 -28.71
CA GLY A 100 -21.99 -39.30 -28.65
C GLY A 100 -20.46 -39.39 -28.69
N GLY A 101 -19.76 -38.32 -28.29
CA GLY A 101 -18.30 -38.29 -28.18
C GLY A 101 -17.78 -38.83 -26.84
N GLU A 102 -16.55 -39.32 -26.84
CA GLU A 102 -15.86 -39.80 -25.64
C GLU A 102 -15.42 -38.65 -24.71
N PRO A 103 -15.30 -38.90 -23.39
CA PRO A 103 -14.75 -37.93 -22.46
C PRO A 103 -13.24 -37.76 -22.68
N GLU A 104 -12.81 -36.52 -22.87
CA GLU A 104 -11.41 -36.14 -22.98
C GLU A 104 -11.03 -35.27 -21.78
N SER A 105 -9.76 -35.30 -21.36
CA SER A 105 -9.29 -34.40 -20.32
C SER A 105 -9.22 -32.96 -20.86
N LEU A 106 -9.84 -32.04 -20.12
CA LEU A 106 -9.86 -30.61 -20.40
C LEU A 106 -9.02 -29.82 -19.37
N ASP A 107 -8.26 -30.52 -18.52
CA ASP A 107 -7.70 -29.97 -17.29
C ASP A 107 -6.58 -28.96 -17.51
N SER A 108 -5.82 -29.14 -18.59
CA SER A 108 -4.71 -28.28 -19.00
C SER A 108 -5.14 -27.10 -19.87
N LEU A 109 -6.41 -27.03 -20.29
CA LEU A 109 -6.87 -26.02 -21.25
C LEU A 109 -7.19 -24.68 -20.58
N SER A 110 -6.85 -23.60 -21.29
CA SER A 110 -7.22 -22.23 -20.92
C SER A 110 -8.72 -21.99 -21.15
N LEU A 111 -9.27 -20.94 -20.52
CA LEU A 111 -10.67 -20.57 -20.71
C LEU A 111 -10.96 -20.27 -22.19
N GLU A 112 -10.06 -19.59 -22.89
CA GLU A 112 -10.18 -19.27 -24.31
C GLU A 112 -10.26 -20.55 -25.17
N GLN A 113 -9.38 -21.52 -24.93
CA GLN A 113 -9.41 -22.80 -25.63
C GLN A 113 -10.73 -23.55 -25.38
N LEU A 114 -11.22 -23.54 -24.13
CA LEU A 114 -12.51 -24.14 -23.79
C LEU A 114 -13.66 -23.45 -24.53
N THR A 115 -13.68 -22.13 -24.63
CA THR A 115 -14.74 -21.40 -25.35
C THR A 115 -14.77 -21.70 -26.84
N VAL A 116 -13.60 -21.91 -27.46
CA VAL A 116 -13.50 -22.32 -28.87
C VAL A 116 -14.11 -23.71 -29.05
N ILE A 117 -13.73 -24.67 -28.20
CA ILE A 117 -14.25 -26.04 -28.23
C ILE A 117 -15.78 -26.05 -28.00
N GLU A 118 -16.26 -25.29 -27.02
CA GLU A 118 -17.70 -25.17 -26.74
C GLU A 118 -18.45 -24.70 -27.99
N LYS A 119 -17.94 -23.68 -28.67
CA LYS A 119 -18.55 -23.12 -29.88
C LYS A 119 -18.55 -24.11 -31.05
N GLU A 120 -17.45 -24.84 -31.25
CA GLU A 120 -17.37 -25.88 -32.28
C GLU A 120 -18.40 -26.98 -32.06
N LEU A 121 -18.52 -27.47 -30.82
CA LEU A 121 -19.50 -28.49 -30.47
C LEU A 121 -20.96 -27.99 -30.60
N GLN A 122 -21.22 -26.73 -30.24
CA GLN A 122 -22.52 -26.11 -30.46
C GLN A 122 -22.88 -26.03 -31.96
N ASN A 123 -21.91 -25.71 -32.82
CA ASN A 123 -22.11 -25.67 -34.27
C ASN A 123 -22.39 -27.08 -34.82
N GLN A 124 -21.61 -28.09 -34.43
CA GLN A 124 -21.84 -29.48 -34.82
C GLN A 124 -23.23 -29.98 -34.41
N LEU A 125 -23.68 -29.65 -33.20
CA LEU A 125 -25.01 -30.02 -32.74
C LEU A 125 -26.11 -29.38 -33.57
N ARG A 126 -25.92 -28.11 -33.97
CA ARG A 126 -26.86 -27.38 -34.83
C ARG A 126 -26.94 -27.98 -36.23
N GLU A 127 -25.80 -28.35 -36.81
CA GLU A 127 -25.72 -28.99 -38.14
C GLU A 127 -26.37 -30.37 -38.16
N ARG A 128 -26.36 -31.10 -37.04
CA ARG A 128 -26.95 -32.44 -36.91
C ARG A 128 -28.47 -32.43 -36.67
N GLY A 129 -29.01 -31.30 -36.20
CA GLY A 129 -30.43 -31.10 -35.93
C GLY A 129 -31.23 -30.52 -37.08
N ILE A 130 -30.59 -30.28 -38.23
CA ILE A 130 -31.19 -29.89 -39.53
C ILE A 130 -31.16 -31.12 -40.43
#